data_AF-A0A8C4QSH0-F1
#
_entry.id   AF-A0A8C4QSH0-F1
#
_cell.length_a   1.000
_cell.length_b   1.000
_cell.length_c   1.000
_cell.angle_alpha   90.00
_cell.angle_beta   90.00
_cell.angle_gamma   90.00
#
_symmetry.space_group_name_H-M   'P 1'
#
loop_
_entity.id
_entity.type
_entity.pdbx_description
1 polymer ?
#
loop_
_entity_poly.entity_id
_entity_poly.type
_entity_poly.pdbx_seq_one_letter_code
_entity_poly.pdbx_strand_id
1 'polypeptide(L)'
;MQSFSPQAETEELPPILHLTFYHPQGACVFLLLPEREKYHKFEGHKVVTLGRADSCTLRLNHKRVSREQLQIRAWRPRPDTIVSFEVVNTSKQPLQLNGTMVGYLCRSALSAKSLLTFGEFEVFINIENGEAQDSFALTCKDSDESFRSETFSEFRHPILETGLFSSPFPETQPIGSHSEIMSSIRK
;
A
#
# COMPACT_ATOMS: atom_id res chain seq x y z
N MET A 1 24.72 -1.92 -55.11
CA MET A 1 25.12 -2.31 -53.75
C MET A 1 24.21 -1.55 -52.79
N GLN A 2 23.35 -2.26 -52.06
CA GLN A 2 22.42 -1.63 -51.10
C GLN A 2 23.19 -1.23 -49.84
N SER A 3 23.08 0.03 -49.43
CA SER A 3 23.57 0.54 -48.16
C SER A 3 22.58 0.20 -47.05
N PHE A 4 23.02 -0.59 -46.07
CA PHE A 4 22.28 -0.81 -44.83
C PHE A 4 22.34 0.47 -43.97
N SER A 5 21.18 1.05 -43.68
CA SER A 5 21.02 2.04 -42.62
C SER A 5 21.13 1.36 -41.26
N PRO A 6 21.89 1.91 -40.28
CA PRO A 6 21.88 1.37 -38.93
C PRO A 6 20.49 1.54 -38.34
N GLN A 7 19.82 0.44 -38.00
CA GLN A 7 18.66 0.47 -37.13
C GLN A 7 19.14 1.05 -35.79
N ALA A 8 18.68 2.24 -35.46
CA ALA A 8 18.81 2.75 -34.10
C ALA A 8 18.07 1.76 -33.19
N GLU A 9 18.81 1.08 -32.32
CA GLU A 9 18.22 0.29 -31.25
C GLU A 9 17.46 1.29 -30.36
N THR A 10 16.12 1.27 -30.45
CA THR A 10 15.27 2.00 -29.51
C THR A 10 15.47 1.36 -28.14
N GLU A 11 16.19 2.03 -27.25
CA GLU A 11 16.38 1.54 -25.88
C GLU A 11 15.02 1.59 -25.16
N GLU A 12 14.40 0.44 -24.94
CA GLU A 12 13.14 0.34 -24.19
C GLU A 12 13.35 0.86 -22.76
N LEU A 13 12.53 1.82 -22.34
CA LEU A 13 12.62 2.39 -21.00
C LEU A 13 12.07 1.39 -19.96
N PRO A 14 12.79 1.10 -18.86
CA PRO A 14 12.29 0.19 -17.84
C PRO A 14 11.19 0.83 -17.01
N PRO A 15 10.22 0.04 -16.51
CA PRO A 15 9.30 0.49 -15.46
C PRO A 15 10.09 0.95 -14.24
N ILE A 16 9.66 2.03 -13.59
CA ILE A 16 10.35 2.62 -12.45
C ILE A 16 9.47 2.51 -11.20
N LEU A 17 10.03 1.94 -10.14
CA LEU A 17 9.45 1.90 -8.81
C LEU A 17 10.03 3.04 -7.95
N HIS A 18 9.24 4.09 -7.78
CA HIS A 18 9.62 5.22 -6.92
C HIS A 18 9.18 4.97 -5.49
N LEU A 19 10.13 4.89 -4.56
CA LEU A 19 9.88 4.67 -3.14
C LEU A 19 10.19 5.95 -2.35
N THR A 20 9.17 6.49 -1.69
CA THR A 20 9.30 7.64 -0.78
C THR A 20 9.04 7.17 0.66
N PHE A 21 10.03 7.30 1.53
CA PHE A 21 10.01 6.80 2.89
C PHE A 21 9.71 7.93 3.89
N TYR A 22 8.87 7.66 4.88
CA TYR A 22 8.65 8.54 6.02
C TYR A 22 8.72 7.76 7.33
N HIS A 23 9.32 8.39 8.33
CA HIS A 23 9.35 7.90 9.70
C HIS A 23 9.47 9.10 10.66
N PRO A 24 8.78 9.11 11.82
CA PRO A 24 8.79 10.25 12.74
C PRO A 24 10.17 10.55 13.37
N GLN A 25 11.10 9.59 13.34
CA GLN A 25 12.50 9.80 13.77
C GLN A 25 13.37 10.46 12.67
N GLY A 26 12.80 10.73 11.49
CA GLY A 26 13.46 11.40 10.36
C GLY A 26 14.52 10.56 9.64
N ALA A 27 15.36 11.25 8.87
CA ALA A 27 16.34 10.67 7.95
C ALA A 27 17.34 9.68 8.57
N CYS A 28 17.56 9.71 9.88
CA CYS A 28 18.51 8.81 10.57
C CYS A 28 18.18 7.31 10.40
N VAL A 29 16.91 7.01 10.15
CA VAL A 29 16.40 5.66 9.91
C VAL A 29 16.71 5.16 8.50
N PHE A 30 16.97 6.08 7.57
CA PHE A 30 17.15 5.82 6.14
C PHE A 30 18.60 5.92 5.67
N LEU A 31 19.57 6.10 6.58
CA LEU A 31 20.99 6.28 6.28
C LEU A 31 21.64 5.13 5.48
N LEU A 32 21.01 3.96 5.45
CA LEU A 32 21.52 2.76 4.80
C LEU A 32 20.75 2.41 3.51
N LEU A 33 19.85 3.29 3.07
CA LEU A 33 19.22 3.16 1.77
C LEU A 33 20.24 3.46 0.64
N PRO A 34 19.99 2.95 -0.57
CA PRO A 34 20.74 3.35 -1.74
C PRO A 34 20.73 4.87 -1.96
N GLU A 35 21.65 5.35 -2.79
CA GLU A 35 21.81 6.78 -3.10
C GLU A 35 20.46 7.41 -3.50
N ARG A 36 20.13 8.55 -2.86
CA ARG A 36 18.83 9.19 -3.06
C ARG A 36 18.68 9.64 -4.50
N GLU A 37 17.47 9.45 -5.04
CA GLU A 37 17.06 9.89 -6.38
C GLU A 37 17.89 9.31 -7.54
N LYS A 38 18.71 8.29 -7.26
CA LYS A 38 19.43 7.56 -8.29
C LYS A 38 18.63 6.35 -8.75
N TYR A 39 18.69 6.09 -10.06
CA TYR A 39 18.09 4.91 -10.66
C TYR A 39 18.97 3.68 -10.41
N HIS A 40 18.41 2.70 -9.70
CA HIS A 40 19.01 1.39 -9.51
C HIS A 40 18.31 0.39 -10.42
N LYS A 41 18.98 -0.04 -11.50
CA LYS A 41 18.45 -1.03 -12.46
C LYS A 41 18.57 -2.44 -11.90
N PHE A 42 17.51 -3.22 -12.05
CA PHE A 42 17.40 -4.61 -11.64
C PHE A 42 16.87 -5.47 -12.78
N GLU A 43 17.26 -6.73 -12.82
CA GLU A 43 16.66 -7.73 -13.70
C GLU A 43 15.19 -7.97 -13.30
N GLY A 44 14.33 -8.28 -14.27
CA GLY A 44 12.88 -8.39 -14.07
C GLY A 44 12.45 -9.48 -13.08
N HIS A 45 13.30 -10.48 -12.83
CA HIS A 45 13.04 -11.54 -11.86
C HIS A 45 13.66 -11.26 -10.47
N LYS A 46 14.34 -10.12 -10.29
CA LYS A 46 14.99 -9.77 -9.04
C LYS A 46 13.93 -9.46 -7.96
N VAL A 47 14.13 -10.05 -6.79
CA VAL A 47 13.37 -9.72 -5.59
C VAL A 47 14.08 -8.59 -4.84
N VAL A 48 13.36 -7.50 -4.58
CA VAL A 48 13.85 -6.39 -3.73
C VAL A 48 13.41 -6.66 -2.31
N THR A 49 14.36 -6.78 -1.39
CA THR A 49 14.07 -7.02 0.03
C THR A 49 14.21 -5.72 0.83
N LEU A 50 13.24 -5.45 1.71
CA LEU A 50 13.29 -4.35 2.67
C LEU A 50 13.41 -4.93 4.07
N GLY A 51 14.34 -4.44 4.89
CA GLY A 51 14.55 -4.96 6.25
C GLY A 51 15.77 -4.33 6.93
N ARG A 52 16.16 -4.84 8.10
CA ARG A 52 17.35 -4.35 8.82
C ARG A 52 18.62 -5.19 8.60
N ALA A 53 18.50 -6.37 8.02
CA ALA A 53 19.65 -7.24 7.77
C ALA A 53 20.57 -6.65 6.68
N ASP A 54 21.87 -6.93 6.76
CA ASP A 54 22.85 -6.48 5.76
C ASP A 54 22.60 -7.09 4.37
N SER A 55 21.88 -8.21 4.30
CA SER A 55 21.53 -8.88 3.05
C SER A 55 20.32 -8.27 2.33
N CYS A 56 19.65 -7.27 2.92
CA CYS A 56 18.49 -6.63 2.30
C CYS A 56 18.91 -5.62 1.23
N THR A 57 18.20 -5.59 0.09
CA THR A 57 18.41 -4.59 -0.98
C THR A 57 18.19 -3.17 -0.47
N LEU A 58 17.16 -2.99 0.36
CA LEU A 58 16.81 -1.73 1.00
C LEU A 58 16.95 -1.91 2.51
N ARG A 59 18.02 -1.37 3.08
CA ARG A 59 18.33 -1.54 4.48
C ARG A 59 17.83 -0.35 5.31
N LEU A 60 17.04 -0.65 6.34
CA LEU A 60 16.56 0.30 7.32
C LEU A 60 17.41 0.24 8.59
N ASN A 61 17.82 1.40 9.09
CA ASN A 61 18.62 1.53 10.31
C ASN A 61 17.73 1.65 11.56
N HIS A 62 16.89 0.65 11.82
CA HIS A 62 15.96 0.70 12.96
C HIS A 62 15.70 -0.66 13.60
N LYS A 63 15.85 -0.73 14.93
CA LYS A 63 15.83 -1.99 15.69
C LYS A 63 14.48 -2.72 15.68
N ARG A 64 13.37 -1.98 15.53
CA ARG A 64 12.01 -2.56 15.49
C ARG A 64 11.66 -3.19 14.14
N VAL A 65 12.45 -2.95 13.10
CA VAL A 65 12.23 -3.56 11.78
C VAL A 65 12.67 -5.02 11.82
N SER A 66 11.92 -5.90 11.16
CA SER A 66 12.31 -7.31 11.04
C SER A 66 13.60 -7.46 10.24
N ARG A 67 14.33 -8.56 10.43
CA ARG A 67 15.55 -8.85 9.64
C ARG A 67 15.26 -8.73 8.15
N GLU A 68 14.16 -9.32 7.73
CA GLU A 68 13.48 -9.06 6.47
C GLU A 68 12.04 -8.69 6.79
N GLN A 69 11.60 -7.50 6.37
CA GLN A 69 10.27 -6.97 6.66
C GLN A 69 9.29 -7.34 5.56
N LEU A 70 9.71 -7.15 4.31
CA LEU A 70 8.91 -7.46 3.14
C LEU A 70 9.80 -7.67 1.91
N GLN A 71 9.17 -8.18 0.86
CA GLN A 71 9.74 -8.32 -0.46
C GLN A 71 8.86 -7.61 -1.48
N ILE A 72 9.47 -6.93 -2.44
CA ILE A 72 8.80 -6.43 -3.64
C ILE A 72 9.25 -7.29 -4.81
N ARG A 73 8.28 -7.78 -5.59
CA ARG A 73 8.52 -8.66 -6.73
C ARG A 73 7.87 -8.06 -7.96
N ALA A 74 8.64 -7.91 -9.02
CA ALA A 74 8.10 -7.69 -10.35
C ALA A 74 7.52 -9.02 -10.85
N TRP A 75 6.38 -8.95 -11.52
CA TRP A 75 5.74 -10.09 -12.16
C TRP A 75 4.98 -9.62 -13.39
N ARG A 76 4.74 -10.55 -14.31
CA ARG A 76 3.99 -10.27 -15.53
C ARG A 76 2.80 -11.21 -15.62
N PRO A 77 1.56 -10.70 -15.70
CA PRO A 77 0.39 -11.55 -15.87
C PRO A 77 0.43 -12.31 -17.20
N ARG A 78 0.86 -11.65 -18.28
CA ARG A 78 0.97 -12.20 -19.64
C ARG A 78 2.14 -11.57 -20.41
N PRO A 79 2.73 -12.24 -21.41
CA PRO A 79 3.91 -11.73 -22.12
C PRO A 79 3.76 -10.34 -22.73
N ASP A 80 2.54 -9.99 -23.17
CA ASP A 80 2.13 -8.75 -23.84
C ASP A 80 1.65 -7.64 -22.89
N THR A 81 1.74 -7.87 -21.57
CA THR A 81 1.28 -6.91 -20.55
C THR A 81 2.44 -6.19 -19.87
N ILE A 82 2.17 -4.98 -19.39
CA ILE A 82 3.13 -4.21 -18.58
C ILE A 82 3.55 -4.99 -17.33
N VAL A 83 4.77 -4.76 -16.87
CA VAL A 83 5.27 -5.32 -15.62
C VAL A 83 4.41 -4.79 -14.46
N SER A 84 3.93 -5.72 -13.65
CA SER A 84 3.19 -5.45 -12.42
C SER A 84 4.07 -5.73 -11.22
N PHE A 85 3.74 -5.16 -10.07
CA PHE A 85 4.49 -5.38 -8.85
C PHE A 85 3.58 -5.94 -7.75
N GLU A 86 4.15 -6.72 -6.85
CA GLU A 86 3.48 -7.20 -5.65
C GLU A 86 4.40 -7.03 -4.44
N VAL A 87 3.79 -6.91 -3.27
CA VAL A 87 4.47 -6.98 -1.98
C VAL A 87 4.18 -8.31 -1.31
N VAL A 88 5.19 -8.89 -0.68
CA VAL A 88 5.06 -10.08 0.16
C VAL A 88 5.53 -9.70 1.56
N ASN A 89 4.66 -9.81 2.55
CA ASN A 89 5.04 -9.58 3.93
C ASN A 89 5.86 -10.76 4.46
N THR A 90 7.12 -10.55 4.83
CA THR A 90 7.99 -11.58 5.40
C THR A 90 8.23 -11.41 6.90
N SER A 91 7.63 -10.38 7.48
CA SER A 91 7.53 -10.15 8.92
C SER A 91 6.35 -10.92 9.53
N LYS A 92 6.55 -11.45 10.75
CA LYS A 92 5.45 -12.08 11.52
C LYS A 92 4.36 -11.09 11.92
N GLN A 93 4.72 -9.80 12.06
CA GLN A 93 3.76 -8.73 12.30
C GLN A 93 3.12 -8.32 10.96
N PRO A 94 1.79 -8.05 10.94
CA PRO A 94 1.12 -7.60 9.73
C PRO A 94 1.61 -6.20 9.32
N LEU A 95 1.52 -5.93 8.02
CA LEU A 95 1.64 -4.59 7.46
C LEU A 95 0.30 -4.19 6.83
N GLN A 96 0.12 -2.91 6.51
CA GLN A 96 -1.03 -2.46 5.73
C GLN A 96 -0.58 -1.99 4.36
N LEU A 97 -1.35 -2.32 3.33
CA LEU A 97 -1.24 -1.77 1.98
C LEU A 97 -2.57 -1.10 1.64
N ASN A 98 -2.57 0.20 1.40
CA ASN A 98 -3.76 0.98 1.10
C ASN A 98 -4.88 0.81 2.15
N GLY A 99 -4.48 0.70 3.43
CA GLY A 99 -5.39 0.43 4.55
C GLY A 99 -5.84 -1.03 4.70
N THR A 100 -5.51 -1.91 3.75
CA THR A 100 -5.81 -3.35 3.82
C THR A 100 -4.68 -4.10 4.51
N MET A 101 -5.01 -4.96 5.47
CA MET A 101 -4.01 -5.73 6.21
C MET A 101 -3.42 -6.86 5.36
N VAL A 102 -2.09 -6.99 5.36
CA VAL A 102 -1.33 -8.07 4.73
C VAL A 102 -0.63 -8.89 5.81
N GLY A 103 -1.09 -10.12 6.02
CA GLY A 103 -0.57 -11.05 7.02
C GLY A 103 0.80 -11.64 6.67
N TYR A 104 1.36 -12.45 7.56
CA TYR A 104 2.65 -13.12 7.35
C TYR A 104 2.61 -14.05 6.13
N LEU A 105 3.58 -13.90 5.22
CA LEU A 105 3.71 -14.60 3.94
C LEU A 105 2.54 -14.37 2.97
N CYS A 106 1.63 -13.44 3.28
CA CYS A 106 0.61 -13.02 2.35
C CYS A 106 1.20 -12.06 1.30
N ARG A 107 0.64 -12.13 0.09
CA ARG A 107 1.01 -11.31 -1.06
C ARG A 107 -0.11 -10.32 -1.34
N SER A 108 0.23 -9.12 -1.80
CA SER A 108 -0.75 -8.14 -2.26
C SER A 108 -0.20 -7.39 -3.46
N ALA A 109 -1.05 -7.21 -4.48
CA ALA A 109 -0.67 -6.49 -5.69
C ALA A 109 -0.53 -4.99 -5.41
N LEU A 110 0.47 -4.35 -6.03
CA LEU A 110 0.62 -2.91 -5.98
C LEU A 110 -0.20 -2.25 -7.09
N SER A 111 -0.92 -1.20 -6.75
CA SER A 111 -1.51 -0.26 -7.70
C SER A 111 -0.49 0.81 -8.11
N ALA A 112 -0.80 1.56 -9.18
CA ALA A 112 0.07 2.62 -9.72
C ALA A 112 0.59 3.57 -8.63
N LYS A 113 -0.26 3.94 -7.68
CA LYS A 113 0.14 4.51 -6.39
C LYS A 113 -0.26 3.55 -5.29
N SER A 114 0.54 3.38 -4.27
CA SER A 114 0.19 2.62 -3.07
C SER A 114 0.85 3.21 -1.84
N LEU A 115 0.20 3.13 -0.68
CA LEU A 115 0.80 3.44 0.61
C LEU A 115 0.91 2.17 1.45
N LEU A 116 2.14 1.83 1.78
CA LEU A 116 2.47 0.72 2.65
C LEU A 116 2.86 1.25 4.04
N THR A 117 2.30 0.66 5.09
CA THR A 117 2.61 1.04 6.47
C THR A 117 2.92 -0.18 7.34
N PHE A 118 3.91 -0.05 8.23
CA PHE A 118 4.22 -1.05 9.25
C PHE A 118 4.86 -0.36 10.46
N GLY A 119 4.30 -0.56 11.65
CA GLY A 119 4.71 0.23 12.82
C GLY A 119 4.54 1.73 12.56
N GLU A 120 5.63 2.47 12.65
CA GLU A 120 5.69 3.93 12.41
C GLU A 120 6.25 4.28 11.02
N PHE A 121 6.54 3.26 10.19
CA PHE A 121 7.04 3.45 8.84
C PHE A 121 5.88 3.67 7.87
N GLU A 122 6.09 4.61 6.96
CA GLU A 122 5.24 4.85 5.82
C GLU A 122 6.10 4.82 4.56
N VAL A 123 5.66 4.06 3.56
CA VAL A 123 6.34 3.93 2.28
C VAL A 123 5.31 4.23 1.20
N PHE A 124 5.42 5.40 0.59
CA PHE A 124 4.65 5.74 -0.59
C PHE A 124 5.35 5.18 -1.83
N ILE A 125 4.59 4.43 -2.61
CA ILE A 125 5.05 3.68 -3.77
C ILE A 125 4.36 4.26 -4.99
N ASN A 126 5.12 4.74 -5.96
CA ASN A 126 4.61 5.19 -7.25
C ASN A 126 5.28 4.40 -8.37
N ILE A 127 4.47 3.75 -9.20
CA ILE A 127 4.90 2.94 -10.35
C ILE A 127 4.75 3.78 -11.60
N GLU A 128 5.87 4.02 -12.27
CA GLU A 128 5.91 4.57 -13.60
C GLU A 128 6.06 3.43 -14.60
N ASN A 129 5.14 3.34 -15.57
CA ASN A 129 5.16 2.28 -16.57
C ASN A 129 6.34 2.46 -17.53
N GLY A 130 6.89 1.35 -18.00
CA GLY A 130 7.91 1.31 -19.02
C GLY A 130 7.66 0.19 -20.02
N GLU A 131 8.42 0.19 -21.09
CA GLU A 131 8.35 -0.77 -22.19
C GLU A 131 9.26 -1.99 -21.95
N ALA A 132 10.36 -1.80 -21.20
CA ALA A 132 11.32 -2.87 -20.99
C ALA A 132 10.71 -4.02 -20.22
N GLN A 133 10.87 -5.22 -20.77
CA GLN A 133 10.25 -6.42 -20.24
C GLN A 133 11.11 -7.11 -19.18
N ASP A 134 12.43 -7.08 -19.37
CA ASP A 134 13.36 -7.92 -18.59
C ASP A 134 14.11 -7.15 -17.51
N SER A 135 13.70 -5.91 -17.24
CA SER A 135 14.29 -5.09 -16.19
C SER A 135 13.30 -4.10 -15.60
N PHE A 136 13.61 -3.62 -14.40
CA PHE A 136 12.95 -2.46 -13.81
C PHE A 136 14.00 -1.59 -13.12
N ALA A 137 13.65 -0.33 -12.87
CA ALA A 137 14.47 0.57 -12.08
C ALA A 137 13.78 0.90 -10.75
N LEU A 138 14.57 1.30 -9.77
CA LEU A 138 14.09 1.72 -8.46
C LEU A 138 14.77 3.02 -8.07
N THR A 139 14.01 3.94 -7.50
CA THR A 139 14.52 5.17 -6.89
C THR A 139 14.07 5.23 -5.44
N CYS A 140 14.92 5.78 -4.57
CA CYS A 140 14.62 5.98 -3.16
C CYS A 140 14.75 7.46 -2.80
N LYS A 141 13.82 7.95 -2.00
CA LYS A 141 13.94 9.20 -1.27
C LYS A 141 13.19 9.13 0.04
N ASP A 142 13.47 10.02 0.96
CA ASP A 142 12.74 10.23 2.20
C ASP A 142 11.90 11.51 2.13
N SER A 143 10.92 11.59 3.02
CA SER A 143 10.02 12.73 3.21
C SER A 143 10.04 13.14 4.67
N ASP A 144 9.92 14.44 4.91
CA ASP A 144 9.70 15.01 6.24
C ASP A 144 8.22 14.99 6.64
N GLU A 145 7.32 14.74 5.69
CA GLU A 145 5.87 14.74 5.87
C GLU A 145 5.28 13.33 5.74
N SER A 146 4.26 13.05 6.57
CA SER A 146 3.50 11.80 6.54
C SER A 146 2.54 11.76 5.36
N PHE A 147 2.38 10.59 4.75
CA PHE A 147 1.52 10.39 3.58
C PHE A 147 0.06 10.11 3.94
N ARG A 148 -0.28 9.95 5.23
CA ARG A 148 -1.64 9.55 5.63
C ARG A 148 -2.70 10.54 5.17
N SER A 149 -2.45 11.84 5.25
CA SER A 149 -3.45 12.86 4.90
C SER A 149 -3.75 12.90 3.40
N GLU A 150 -2.73 12.81 2.54
CA GLU A 150 -2.87 12.86 1.08
C GLU A 150 -3.52 11.58 0.54
N THR A 151 -3.17 10.44 1.16
CA THR A 151 -3.53 9.12 0.65
C THR A 151 -4.90 8.65 1.13
N PHE A 152 -5.38 9.07 2.30
CA PHE A 152 -6.67 8.60 2.82
C PHE A 152 -7.88 8.95 1.93
N SER A 153 -7.75 9.93 1.04
CA SER A 153 -8.78 10.31 0.06
C SER A 153 -8.77 9.41 -1.18
N GLU A 154 -7.60 9.12 -1.76
CA GLU A 154 -7.48 8.36 -3.02
C GLU A 154 -7.82 6.87 -2.88
N PHE A 155 -7.67 6.28 -1.68
CA PHE A 155 -7.78 4.83 -1.48
C PHE A 155 -9.04 4.39 -0.74
N ARG A 156 -9.95 5.33 -0.43
CA ARG A 156 -11.30 4.98 0.02
C ARG A 156 -12.17 4.69 -1.20
N HIS A 157 -12.78 3.52 -1.22
CA HIS A 157 -13.98 3.29 -2.02
C HIS A 157 -15.04 4.33 -1.60
N PRO A 158 -15.83 4.89 -2.54
CA PRO A 158 -16.90 5.81 -2.18
C PRO A 158 -17.81 5.12 -1.16
N ILE A 159 -17.91 5.71 0.03
CA ILE A 159 -18.90 5.30 1.01
C ILE A 159 -20.24 5.71 0.38
N LEU A 160 -21.06 4.74 -0.01
CA LEU A 160 -22.44 5.01 -0.42
C LEU A 160 -23.14 5.55 0.83
N GLU A 161 -23.23 6.87 0.96
CA GLU A 161 -24.17 7.51 1.89
C GLU A 161 -25.57 7.14 1.39
N THR A 162 -26.06 5.99 1.84
CA THR A 162 -27.46 5.64 1.69
C THR A 162 -28.20 6.60 2.61
N GLY A 163 -28.65 7.71 2.03
CA GLY A 163 -29.43 8.73 2.71
C GLY A 163 -30.72 8.13 3.23
N LEU A 164 -30.73 7.72 4.49
CA LEU A 164 -31.97 7.57 5.25
C LEU A 164 -32.32 8.95 5.81
N PHE A 165 -32.76 9.84 4.90
CA PHE A 165 -33.63 10.94 5.28
C PHE A 165 -35.04 10.38 5.40
N SER A 166 -35.49 10.17 6.64
CA SER A 166 -36.91 10.27 6.97
C SER A 166 -37.04 10.72 8.43
N SER A 167 -37.25 12.02 8.62
CA SER A 167 -38.06 12.54 9.74
C SER A 167 -39.51 12.65 9.26
N PRO A 168 -40.53 12.94 10.10
CA PRO A 168 -40.71 12.74 11.56
C PRO A 168 -42.01 11.92 11.89
N PHE A 169 -42.21 11.62 13.18
CA PHE A 169 -43.38 11.11 13.95
C PHE A 169 -44.80 11.11 13.32
N PRO A 170 -45.70 10.18 13.72
CA PRO A 170 -46.58 10.39 14.90
C PRO A 170 -46.66 9.16 15.82
N GLU A 171 -46.46 9.32 17.13
CA GLU A 171 -47.51 9.51 18.14
C GLU A 171 -48.48 8.32 18.24
N THR A 172 -48.12 7.34 19.07
CA THR A 172 -49.01 6.24 19.46
C THR A 172 -49.77 6.64 20.71
N GLN A 173 -51.05 6.94 20.57
CA GLN A 173 -51.97 7.07 21.70
C GLN A 173 -52.15 5.71 22.39
N PRO A 174 -52.22 5.66 23.74
CA PRO A 174 -52.66 4.45 24.42
C PRO A 174 -54.18 4.28 24.26
N ILE A 175 -54.56 3.10 23.78
CA ILE A 175 -55.94 2.61 23.76
C ILE A 175 -56.46 2.59 25.20
N GLY A 176 -57.53 3.35 25.45
CA GLY A 176 -58.22 3.36 26.73
C GLY A 176 -59.22 2.24 26.94
N SER A 177 -59.87 2.35 28.10
CA SER A 177 -61.15 1.78 28.58
C SER A 177 -61.08 0.49 29.39
N HIS A 178 -61.85 0.27 30.46
CA HIS A 178 -62.65 1.09 31.39
C HIS A 178 -63.19 0.11 32.47
N SER A 179 -63.17 0.50 33.76
CA SER A 179 -63.87 -0.04 34.96
C SER A 179 -63.77 -1.57 35.26
N GLU A 180 -63.86 -2.12 36.48
CA GLU A 180 -64.67 -1.81 37.65
C GLU A 180 -64.21 -2.65 38.88
N ILE A 181 -64.12 -1.99 40.04
CA ILE A 181 -64.56 -2.38 41.41
C ILE A 181 -64.69 -3.89 41.77
N MET A 182 -64.00 -4.34 42.84
CA MET A 182 -64.61 -4.89 44.08
C MET A 182 -63.56 -5.46 45.06
N SER A 183 -63.76 -5.11 46.32
CA SER A 183 -63.09 -5.61 47.52
C SER A 183 -63.48 -7.05 47.84
N SER A 184 -62.55 -7.85 48.41
CA SER A 184 -62.76 -8.65 49.64
C SER A 184 -61.76 -9.80 49.88
N ILE A 185 -61.13 -9.73 51.06
CA ILE A 185 -61.01 -10.79 52.10
C ILE A 185 -59.95 -11.92 51.97
N ARG A 186 -59.23 -12.09 53.10
CA ARG A 186 -58.34 -13.18 53.60
C ARG A 186 -56.84 -12.83 53.45
N LYS A 187 -56.03 -12.76 54.50
CA LYS A 187 -56.07 -13.21 55.90
C LYS A 187 -55.31 -12.22 56.78
#